data_AF-A0AAE0YQN4-F1
#
_entry.id   AF-A0AAE0YQN4-F1
#
_cell.length_a   1.000
_cell.length_b   1.000
_cell.length_c   1.000
_cell.angle_alpha   90.00
_cell.angle_beta   90.00
_cell.angle_gamma   90.00
#
_symmetry.space_group_name_H-M   'P 1'
#
loop_
_entity.id
_entity.type
_entity.pdbx_description
1 polymer ?
#
loop_
_entity_poly.entity_id
_entity_poly.type
_entity_poly.pdbx_seq_one_letter_code
_entity_poly.pdbx_strand_id
1 'polypeptide(L)'
;MIQLALRMYHVPEDIQVMLDDYFSGFRMRFSTNRYTTDWINLEIGIAMGYTISPVLFVMAMEFILKAAEDSAGPTNLGGGCYMPPLKAFTDDTSKICSKEDETRLGVLMAWCRMKLKPKKSRSLSVR
;
A
#
# COMPACT_ATOMS: atom_id res chain seq x y z
N MET A 1 6.71 -4.49 7.28
CA MET A 1 6.36 -4.33 5.85
C MET A 1 7.33 -3.39 5.15
N ILE A 2 7.51 -2.15 5.60
CA ILE A 2 8.42 -1.18 4.97
C ILE A 2 9.86 -1.71 4.89
N GLN A 3 10.38 -2.25 5.99
CA GLN A 3 11.70 -2.89 6.02
C GLN A 3 11.85 -4.04 4.99
N LEU A 4 10.79 -4.82 4.77
CA LEU A 4 10.81 -5.87 3.75
C LEU A 4 10.83 -5.29 2.33
N ALA A 5 10.05 -4.22 2.09
CA ALA A 5 10.05 -3.52 0.82
C ALA A 5 11.42 -2.88 0.53
N LEU A 6 12.06 -2.23 1.50
CA LEU A 6 13.40 -1.65 1.35
C LEU A 6 14.44 -2.71 0.94
N ARG A 7 14.41 -3.88 1.58
CA ARG A 7 15.28 -5.02 1.22
C ARG A 7 15.00 -5.56 -0.17
N MET A 8 13.72 -5.72 -0.52
CA MET A 8 13.29 -6.19 -1.85
C MET A 8 13.72 -5.26 -2.99
N TYR A 9 13.79 -3.95 -2.72
CA TYR A 9 14.26 -2.95 -3.69
C TYR A 9 15.77 -2.69 -3.61
N HIS A 10 16.51 -3.50 -2.85
CA HIS A 10 17.97 -3.36 -2.69
C HIS A 10 18.39 -1.96 -2.23
N VAL A 11 17.58 -1.33 -1.37
CA VAL A 11 17.96 -0.04 -0.77
C VAL A 11 19.21 -0.26 0.10
N PRO A 12 20.24 0.60 -0.02
CA PRO A 12 21.44 0.53 0.80
C PRO A 12 21.17 0.43 2.31
N GLU A 13 21.96 -0.34 3.04
CA GLU A 13 21.76 -0.64 4.46
C GLU A 13 21.85 0.61 5.35
N ASP A 14 22.76 1.52 5.02
CA ASP A 14 22.89 2.84 5.65
C ASP A 14 21.59 3.66 5.57
N ILE A 15 20.89 3.61 4.44
CA ILE A 15 19.58 4.26 4.27
C ILE A 15 18.50 3.53 5.07
N GLN A 16 18.53 2.19 5.12
CA GLN A 16 17.59 1.41 5.93
C GLN A 16 17.71 1.76 7.43
N VAL A 17 18.94 1.83 7.94
CA VAL A 17 19.23 2.22 9.32
C VAL A 17 18.79 3.66 9.59
N MET A 18 19.12 4.60 8.69
CA MET A 18 18.68 5.99 8.81
C MET A 18 17.15 6.10 8.89
N LEU A 19 16.43 5.34 8.07
CA LEU A 19 14.96 5.32 8.09
C LEU A 19 14.42 4.69 9.38
N ASP A 20 15.01 3.60 9.86
CA ASP A 20 14.62 3.00 11.14
C ASP A 20 14.82 4.00 12.28
N ASP A 21 15.96 4.68 12.34
CA ASP A 21 16.23 5.72 13.33
C ASP A 21 15.24 6.89 13.20
N TYR A 22 14.92 7.31 11.97
CA TYR A 22 13.98 8.39 11.70
C TYR A 22 12.55 8.09 12.19
N PHE A 23 12.09 6.85 12.03
CA PHE A 23 10.79 6.41 12.52
C PHE A 23 10.83 5.86 13.96
N SER A 24 12.02 5.65 14.52
CA SER A 24 12.17 5.21 15.91
C SER A 24 11.64 6.29 16.86
N GLY A 25 10.75 5.90 17.77
CA GLY A 25 10.20 6.83 18.76
C GLY A 25 9.33 7.95 18.18
N PHE A 26 8.73 7.72 17.01
CA PHE A 26 7.84 8.68 16.38
C PHE A 26 6.67 9.04 17.30
N ARG A 27 6.58 10.32 17.64
CA ARG A 27 5.56 10.86 18.55
C ARG A 27 4.82 12.01 17.89
N MET A 28 3.52 12.04 18.08
CA MET A 28 2.65 13.11 17.62
C MET A 28 1.96 13.76 18.80
N ARG A 29 1.72 15.06 18.70
CA ARG A 29 0.83 15.80 19.59
C ARG A 29 -0.09 16.69 18.76
N PHE A 30 -1.27 16.96 19.27
CA PHE A 30 -2.25 17.81 18.62
C PHE A 30 -2.44 19.07 19.43
N SER A 31 -2.33 20.23 18.79
CA SER A 31 -2.64 21.52 19.39
C SER A 31 -3.91 22.08 18.76
N THR A 32 -4.87 22.42 19.61
CA THR A 32 -6.08 23.16 19.24
C THR A 32 -6.04 24.52 19.93
N ASN A 33 -6.99 25.42 19.64
CA ASN A 33 -7.09 26.70 20.34
C ASN A 33 -7.37 26.56 21.84
N ARG A 34 -7.83 25.39 22.31
CA ARG A 34 -8.25 25.18 23.70
C ARG A 34 -7.28 24.33 24.52
N TYR A 35 -6.57 23.41 23.88
CA TYR A 35 -5.65 22.51 24.57
C TYR A 35 -4.63 21.91 23.60
N THR A 36 -3.54 21.41 24.18
CA THR A 36 -2.56 20.57 23.51
C THR A 36 -2.58 19.19 24.16
N THR A 37 -2.59 18.12 23.36
CA THR A 37 -2.50 16.75 23.88
C THR A 37 -1.09 16.45 24.36
N ASP A 38 -0.95 15.46 25.23
CA ASP A 38 0.35 14.82 25.48
C ASP A 38 0.90 14.17 24.21
N TRP A 39 2.17 13.77 24.29
CA TRP A 39 2.82 13.02 23.23
C TRP A 39 2.23 11.62 23.10
N ILE A 40 1.79 11.27 21.90
CA ILE A 40 1.22 9.98 21.54
C ILE A 40 2.21 9.25 20.65
N ASN A 41 2.58 8.03 21.02
CA ASN A 41 3.43 7.17 20.19
C ASN A 41 2.65 6.68 18.96
N LEU A 42 3.28 6.77 17.79
CA LEU A 42 2.71 6.28 16.53
C LEU A 42 3.24 4.86 16.25
N GLU A 43 2.46 3.86 16.63
CA GLU A 43 2.87 2.45 16.54
C GLU A 43 2.56 1.81 15.18
N ILE A 44 1.57 2.32 14.46
CA ILE A 44 1.06 1.71 13.23
C ILE A 44 1.05 2.73 12.09
N GLY A 45 1.62 2.33 10.97
CA GLY A 45 1.56 3.07 9.71
C GLY A 45 2.74 4.02 9.52
N ILE A 46 2.60 4.86 8.51
CA ILE A 46 3.57 5.89 8.16
C ILE A 46 2.91 7.24 8.44
N ALA A 47 3.61 8.14 9.12
CA ALA A 47 3.06 9.44 9.45
C ALA A 47 2.73 10.24 8.18
N MET A 48 1.47 10.63 8.03
CA MET A 48 1.03 11.47 6.92
C MET A 48 1.59 12.88 7.06
N GLY A 49 1.94 13.52 5.94
CA GLY A 49 2.45 14.89 5.90
C GLY A 49 3.97 15.02 5.88
N TYR A 50 4.71 13.92 5.98
CA TYR A 50 6.17 13.91 5.83
C TYR A 50 6.57 13.57 4.39
N THR A 51 7.63 14.21 3.89
CA THR A 51 8.09 14.10 2.49
C THR A 51 8.47 12.67 2.10
N ILE A 52 9.01 11.90 3.04
CA ILE A 52 9.44 10.51 2.78
C ILE A 52 8.26 9.53 2.75
N SER A 53 7.14 9.89 3.38
CA SER A 53 6.01 8.98 3.58
C SER A 53 5.34 8.50 2.29
N PRO A 54 5.08 9.36 1.28
CA PRO A 54 4.55 8.91 0.00
C PRO A 54 5.46 7.90 -0.72
N VAL A 55 6.79 8.08 -0.63
CA VAL A 55 7.77 7.19 -1.28
C VAL A 55 7.75 5.81 -0.63
N LEU A 56 7.81 5.76 0.70
CA LEU A 56 7.73 4.51 1.46
C LEU A 56 6.39 3.80 1.25
N PHE A 57 5.30 4.57 1.16
CA PHE A 57 3.98 4.05 0.88
C PHE A 57 3.91 3.41 -0.51
N VAL A 58 4.41 4.09 -1.55
CA VAL A 58 4.44 3.55 -2.92
C VAL A 58 5.31 2.29 -2.98
N MET A 59 6.49 2.27 -2.36
CA MET A 59 7.33 1.07 -2.32
C MET A 59 6.63 -0.12 -1.66
N ALA A 60 5.94 0.12 -0.54
CA ALA A 60 5.18 -0.92 0.14
C ALA A 60 3.99 -1.41 -0.68
N MET A 61 3.23 -0.50 -1.29
CA MET A 61 2.12 -0.86 -2.17
C MET A 61 2.62 -1.67 -3.37
N GLU A 62 3.68 -1.23 -4.05
CA GLU A 62 4.26 -1.95 -5.18
C GLU A 62 4.73 -3.36 -4.78
N PHE A 63 5.31 -3.52 -3.59
CA PHE A 63 5.66 -4.84 -3.07
C PHE A 63 4.42 -5.76 -2.92
N ILE A 64 3.32 -5.26 -2.36
CA ILE A 64 2.05 -6.00 -2.23
C ILE A 64 1.50 -6.34 -3.62
N LEU A 65 1.53 -5.38 -4.54
CA LEU A 65 1.00 -5.51 -5.89
C LEU A 65 1.75 -6.58 -6.69
N LYS A 66 3.08 -6.60 -6.62
CA LYS A 66 3.91 -7.67 -7.23
C LYS A 66 3.61 -9.03 -6.63
N ALA A 67 3.41 -9.13 -5.32
CA ALA A 67 2.99 -10.39 -4.69
C ALA A 67 1.57 -10.81 -5.12
N ALA A 68 0.70 -9.84 -5.39
CA ALA A 68 -0.68 -10.04 -5.83
C ALA A 68 -0.82 -10.30 -7.34
N GLU A 69 0.25 -10.08 -8.12
CA GLU A 69 0.31 -10.34 -9.56
C GLU A 69 0.19 -11.85 -9.80
N ASP A 70 -1.00 -12.28 -10.20
CA ASP A 70 -1.18 -13.64 -10.72
C ASP A 70 -0.53 -13.72 -12.11
N SER A 71 -0.19 -14.93 -12.57
CA SER A 71 0.29 -15.17 -13.95
C SER A 71 -0.75 -14.83 -15.04
N ALA A 72 -1.86 -14.20 -14.69
CA ALA A 72 -2.88 -13.76 -15.60
C ALA A 72 -2.32 -12.62 -16.46
N GLY A 73 -2.18 -12.89 -17.75
CA GLY A 73 -1.73 -11.90 -18.73
C GLY A 73 -2.71 -10.72 -18.89
N PRO A 74 -2.32 -9.71 -19.68
CA PRO A 74 -3.18 -8.58 -19.99
C PRO A 74 -4.53 -9.04 -20.55
N THR A 75 -5.61 -8.44 -20.06
CA THR A 75 -6.97 -8.77 -20.48
C THR A 75 -7.33 -7.98 -21.73
N ASN A 76 -7.74 -8.67 -22.79
CA ASN A 76 -8.21 -8.05 -24.03
C ASN A 76 -9.63 -7.52 -23.82
N LEU A 77 -9.83 -6.21 -23.98
CA LEU A 77 -11.11 -5.53 -23.85
C LEU A 77 -11.88 -5.44 -25.19
N GLY A 78 -11.34 -6.04 -26.26
CA GLY A 78 -11.82 -5.89 -27.63
C GLY A 78 -11.16 -4.71 -28.36
N GLY A 79 -11.26 -4.70 -29.69
CA GLY A 79 -10.77 -3.60 -30.53
C GLY A 79 -9.25 -3.36 -30.48
N GLY A 80 -8.46 -4.36 -30.07
CA GLY A 80 -7.01 -4.25 -29.90
C GLY A 80 -6.59 -3.56 -28.59
N CYS A 81 -7.53 -3.26 -27.70
CA CYS A 81 -7.24 -2.65 -26.40
C CYS A 81 -6.94 -3.72 -25.35
N TYR A 82 -5.79 -3.61 -24.70
CA TYR A 82 -5.36 -4.51 -23.63
C TYR A 82 -5.22 -3.74 -22.33
N MET A 83 -5.75 -4.29 -21.25
CA MET A 83 -5.62 -3.71 -19.93
C MET A 83 -4.70 -4.56 -19.06
N PRO A 84 -3.70 -3.96 -18.38
CA PRO A 84 -2.88 -4.71 -17.44
C PRO A 84 -3.76 -5.29 -16.32
N PRO A 85 -3.41 -6.49 -15.81
CA PRO A 85 -4.21 -7.21 -14.82
C PRO A 85 -4.28 -6.47 -13.48
N LEU A 86 -3.37 -5.53 -13.23
CA LEU A 86 -3.27 -4.77 -12.00
C LEU A 86 -3.01 -3.30 -12.32
N LYS A 87 -3.77 -2.40 -11.70
CA LYS A 87 -3.56 -0.96 -11.74
C LYS A 87 -3.67 -0.41 -10.32
N ALA A 88 -2.76 0.47 -9.96
CA ALA A 88 -2.82 1.13 -8.67
C ALA A 88 -2.47 2.61 -8.80
N PHE A 89 -3.15 3.42 -8.00
CA PHE A 89 -2.84 4.83 -7.78
C PHE A 89 -3.08 5.12 -6.31
N THR A 90 -2.01 5.44 -5.58
CA THR A 90 -2.04 5.59 -4.11
C THR A 90 -2.68 4.38 -3.42
N ASP A 91 -3.80 4.56 -2.71
CA ASP A 91 -4.58 3.52 -2.05
C ASP A 91 -5.65 2.88 -2.94
N ASP A 92 -5.96 3.47 -4.10
CA ASP A 92 -6.91 2.91 -5.05
C ASP A 92 -6.22 1.85 -5.92
N THR A 93 -6.66 0.60 -5.78
CA THR A 93 -6.15 -0.53 -6.56
C THR A 93 -7.30 -1.23 -7.29
N SER A 94 -7.12 -1.44 -8.59
CA SER A 94 -8.00 -2.22 -9.45
C SER A 94 -7.28 -3.47 -9.92
N LYS A 95 -7.89 -4.64 -9.68
CA LYS A 95 -7.41 -5.92 -10.20
C LYS A 95 -8.45 -6.49 -11.16
N ILE A 96 -7.99 -6.95 -12.32
CA ILE A 96 -8.81 -7.66 -13.29
C ILE A 96 -8.56 -9.15 -13.08
N CYS A 97 -9.63 -9.91 -12.84
CA CYS A 97 -9.59 -11.35 -12.63
C CYS A 97 -10.67 -12.03 -13.47
N SER A 98 -10.40 -13.26 -13.93
CA SER A 98 -11.39 -14.10 -14.61
C SER A 98 -12.32 -14.87 -13.66
N LYS A 99 -11.98 -14.94 -12.38
CA LYS A 99 -12.78 -15.57 -11.31
C LYS A 99 -13.04 -14.61 -10.17
N GLU A 100 -14.21 -14.72 -9.56
CA GLU A 100 -14.69 -13.88 -8.45
C GLU A 100 -14.10 -14.27 -7.08
N ASP A 101 -13.47 -15.44 -6.97
CA ASP A 101 -12.94 -15.95 -5.71
C ASP A 101 -11.93 -14.99 -5.07
N GLU A 102 -11.99 -14.88 -3.74
CA GLU A 102 -11.22 -13.96 -2.90
C GLU A 102 -9.86 -13.65 -3.52
N THR A 103 -9.78 -12.47 -4.14
CA THR A 103 -8.58 -12.13 -4.90
C THR A 103 -7.38 -12.23 -3.97
N ARG A 104 -6.30 -12.87 -4.42
CA ARG A 104 -5.02 -13.00 -3.70
C ARG A 104 -4.55 -11.67 -3.05
N LEU A 105 -4.93 -10.55 -3.68
CA LEU A 105 -4.78 -9.19 -3.19
C LEU A 105 -5.44 -8.93 -1.83
N GLY A 106 -6.69 -9.37 -1.61
CA GLY A 106 -7.40 -9.18 -0.34
C GLY A 106 -6.72 -9.89 0.83
N VAL A 107 -6.25 -11.11 0.60
CA VAL A 107 -5.46 -11.88 1.59
C VAL A 107 -4.16 -11.14 1.90
N LEU A 108 -3.40 -10.72 0.88
CA LEU A 108 -2.13 -9.99 1.06
C LEU A 108 -2.32 -8.66 1.81
N MET A 109 -3.39 -7.92 1.51
CA MET A 109 -3.73 -6.69 2.22
C MET A 109 -3.99 -6.95 3.71
N ALA A 110 -4.74 -8.01 4.04
CA ALA A 110 -4.98 -8.40 5.43
C ALA A 110 -3.68 -8.81 6.16
N TRP A 111 -2.80 -9.57 5.49
CA TRP A 111 -1.46 -9.91 6.02
C TRP A 111 -0.61 -8.67 6.31
N CYS A 112 -0.74 -7.63 5.48
CA CYS A 112 -0.07 -6.34 5.67
C CYS A 112 -0.74 -5.44 6.72
N ARG A 113 -1.75 -5.95 7.45
CA ARG A 113 -2.58 -5.20 8.41
C ARG A 113 -3.31 -4.00 7.76
N MET A 114 -3.56 -4.07 6.46
CA MET A 114 -4.35 -3.09 5.71
C MET A 114 -5.81 -3.56 5.60
N LYS A 115 -6.74 -2.62 5.50
CA LYS A 115 -8.16 -2.90 5.39
C LYS A 115 -8.76 -2.24 4.17
N LEU A 116 -9.30 -3.06 3.27
CA LEU A 116 -10.12 -2.59 2.15
C LEU A 116 -11.40 -1.94 2.70
N LYS A 117 -11.81 -0.81 2.11
CA LYS A 117 -13.02 -0.08 2.52
C LYS A 117 -14.22 -0.59 1.71
N PRO A 118 -15.12 -1.43 2.26
CA PRO A 118 -16.15 -2.10 1.46
C PRO A 118 -17.10 -1.12 0.77
N LYS A 119 -17.42 0.00 1.44
CA LYS A 119 -18.27 1.05 0.87
C LYS A 119 -17.68 1.70 -0.38
N LYS A 120 -16.35 1.68 -0.55
CA LYS A 120 -15.62 2.26 -1.70
C LYS A 120 -15.17 1.21 -2.71
N SER A 121 -15.02 -0.06 -2.32
CA SER A 121 -14.67 -1.14 -3.23
C SER A 121 -15.85 -1.51 -4.14
N ARG A 122 -15.57 -1.76 -5.43
CA ARG A 122 -16.54 -2.16 -6.44
C ARG A 122 -15.96 -3.29 -7.28
N SER A 123 -16.82 -4.18 -7.75
CA SER A 123 -16.50 -5.19 -8.76
C SER A 123 -17.42 -4.99 -9.96
N LEU A 124 -16.88 -5.24 -11.16
CA LEU A 124 -17.62 -5.24 -12.41
C LEU A 124 -17.30 -6.54 -13.13
N SER A 125 -18.34 -7.31 -13.45
CA SER A 125 -18.22 -8.50 -14.28
C SER A 125 -18.62 -8.13 -15.71
N VAL A 126 -17.72 -8.36 -16.66
CA VAL A 126 -17.96 -8.16 -18.09
C VAL A 126 -18.12 -9.54 -18.72
N ARG A 127 -19.30 -9.78 -19.33
CA ARG A 127 -19.61 -11.01 -20.06
C ARG A 127 -19.33 -10.84 -21.55
#